data_AF-A0A2E3BWH4-F1
#
_entry.id   AF-A0A2E3BWH4-F1
#
_cell.length_a   1.000
_cell.length_b   1.000
_cell.length_c   1.000
_cell.angle_alpha   90.00
_cell.angle_beta   90.00
_cell.angle_gamma   90.00
#
_symmetry.space_group_name_H-M   'P 1'
#
loop_
_entity.id
_entity.type
_entity.pdbx_description
1 polymer ?
#
loop_
_entity_poly.entity_id
_entity_poly.type
_entity_poly.pdbx_seq_one_letter_code
_entity_poly.pdbx_strand_id
1 'polypeptide(L)'
;MLNVGREKIIKNNLTKSVILETGDAENLRFDDNYFDLITIGFGVRNFQDLKKGLNESFRVLKPKGTLIILETSVPQNRIIRFFYSLFTRTYIPLMARLFSKDLTAYNYLLNSAEVFPCGENFRNILKSVGFNDVKIRPKFFGSSTIYIASK
;
A
#
# COMPACT_ATOMS: atom_id res chain seq x y z
N MET A 1 3.26 0.20 -16.33
CA MET A 1 2.44 -0.70 -15.48
C MET A 1 1.05 -0.95 -16.05
N LEU A 2 0.24 0.08 -16.37
CA LEU A 2 -1.14 -0.13 -16.88
C LEU A 2 -1.20 -0.96 -18.18
N ASN A 3 -0.24 -0.86 -19.09
CA ASN A 3 -0.20 -1.70 -20.30
C ASN A 3 -0.15 -3.20 -19.98
N VAL A 4 0.69 -3.61 -19.03
CA VAL A 4 0.75 -4.99 -18.54
C VAL A 4 -0.58 -5.40 -17.88
N GLY A 5 -1.25 -4.46 -17.22
CA GLY A 5 -2.61 -4.66 -16.71
C GLY A 5 -3.62 -4.95 -17.83
N ARG A 6 -3.59 -4.16 -18.91
CA ARG A 6 -4.48 -4.34 -20.08
C ARG A 6 -4.28 -5.71 -20.72
N GLU A 7 -3.04 -6.14 -20.91
CA GLU A 7 -2.73 -7.48 -21.42
C GLU A 7 -3.34 -8.58 -20.56
N LYS A 8 -3.24 -8.47 -19.22
CA LYS A 8 -3.83 -9.43 -18.28
C LYS A 8 -5.36 -9.42 -18.33
N ILE A 9 -6.00 -8.25 -18.44
CA ILE A 9 -7.45 -8.13 -18.54
C ILE A 9 -7.97 -8.82 -19.80
N ILE A 10 -7.31 -8.60 -20.94
CA ILE A 10 -7.66 -9.25 -22.21
C ILE A 10 -7.49 -10.76 -22.08
N LYS A 11 -6.32 -11.21 -21.58
CA LYS A 11 -6.02 -12.65 -21.42
C LYS A 11 -7.03 -13.39 -20.53
N ASN A 12 -7.60 -12.71 -19.53
CA ASN A 12 -8.56 -13.29 -18.59
C ASN A 12 -10.03 -12.97 -18.94
N ASN A 13 -10.31 -12.37 -20.09
CA ASN A 13 -11.67 -12.00 -20.52
C ASN A 13 -12.43 -11.08 -19.55
N LEU A 14 -11.73 -10.12 -18.93
CA LEU A 14 -12.29 -9.22 -17.91
C LEU A 14 -12.68 -7.84 -18.45
N THR A 15 -12.66 -7.63 -19.77
CA THR A 15 -12.83 -6.30 -20.41
C THR A 15 -14.19 -5.65 -20.15
N LYS A 16 -15.22 -6.43 -19.80
CA LYS A 16 -16.55 -5.91 -19.46
C LYS A 16 -16.68 -5.45 -18.00
N SER A 17 -15.78 -5.88 -17.13
CA SER A 17 -15.91 -5.70 -15.67
C SER A 17 -14.76 -4.87 -15.08
N VAL A 18 -13.67 -4.66 -15.82
CA VAL A 18 -12.48 -3.95 -15.33
C VAL A 18 -12.11 -2.85 -16.31
N ILE A 19 -12.09 -1.62 -15.79
CA ILE A 19 -11.63 -0.43 -16.50
C ILE A 19 -10.28 -0.02 -15.90
N LEU A 20 -9.32 0.34 -16.74
CA LEU A 20 -8.02 0.86 -16.30
C LEU A 20 -7.87 2.32 -16.72
N GLU A 21 -7.72 3.18 -15.73
CA GLU A 21 -7.52 4.61 -15.92
C GLU A 21 -6.16 5.04 -15.39
N THR A 22 -5.55 6.00 -16.08
CA THR A 22 -4.38 6.70 -15.57
C THR A 22 -4.88 7.84 -14.69
N GLY A 23 -4.44 7.89 -13.44
CA GLY A 23 -4.81 8.92 -12.49
C GLY A 23 -3.75 9.14 -11.43
N ASP A 24 -3.87 10.28 -10.74
CA ASP A 24 -3.09 10.59 -9.55
C ASP A 24 -3.92 10.22 -8.32
N ALA A 25 -3.36 9.39 -7.44
CA ALA A 25 -4.05 8.96 -6.22
C ALA A 25 -4.24 10.10 -5.21
N GLU A 26 -3.51 11.21 -5.37
CA GLU A 26 -3.65 12.43 -4.58
C GLU A 26 -4.55 13.48 -5.23
N ASN A 27 -5.12 13.18 -6.40
CA ASN A 27 -6.09 14.05 -7.09
C ASN A 27 -6.99 13.21 -8.00
N LEU A 28 -7.95 12.50 -7.40
CA LEU A 28 -8.80 11.54 -8.09
C LEU A 28 -9.90 12.26 -8.85
N ARG A 29 -10.07 11.90 -10.14
CA ARG A 29 -11.09 12.46 -11.04
C ARG A 29 -12.46 11.79 -10.86
N PHE A 30 -12.87 11.61 -9.61
CA PHE A 30 -14.16 11.06 -9.24
C PHE A 30 -14.85 12.01 -8.27
N ASP A 31 -16.18 12.02 -8.34
CA ASP A 31 -16.99 12.79 -7.40
C ASP A 31 -16.88 12.23 -5.98
N ASP A 32 -17.36 13.02 -5.02
CA ASP A 32 -17.49 12.58 -3.65
C ASP A 32 -18.42 11.37 -3.55
N ASN A 33 -18.10 10.42 -2.68
CA ASN A 33 -18.95 9.23 -2.44
C ASN A 33 -19.24 8.40 -3.71
N TYR A 34 -18.25 8.24 -4.57
CA TYR A 34 -18.35 7.48 -5.81
C TYR A 34 -18.18 5.96 -5.62
N PHE A 35 -17.22 5.52 -4.80
CA PHE A 35 -16.87 4.10 -4.63
C PHE A 35 -17.42 3.49 -3.35
N ASP A 36 -17.89 2.24 -3.42
CA ASP A 36 -18.30 1.45 -2.24
C ASP A 36 -17.09 0.86 -1.50
N LEU A 37 -16.03 0.51 -2.24
CA LEU A 37 -14.82 -0.14 -1.73
C LEU A 37 -13.59 0.41 -2.46
N ILE A 38 -12.55 0.76 -1.70
CA ILE A 38 -11.23 1.11 -2.24
C ILE A 38 -10.21 0.11 -1.72
N THR A 39 -9.34 -0.36 -2.61
CA THR A 39 -8.22 -1.23 -2.24
C THR A 39 -6.90 -0.65 -2.72
N ILE A 40 -5.87 -0.68 -1.87
CA ILE A 40 -4.52 -0.23 -2.21
C ILE A 40 -3.53 -1.32 -1.78
N GLY A 41 -2.88 -1.98 -2.74
CA GLY A 41 -1.88 -3.01 -2.49
C GLY A 41 -0.48 -2.53 -2.80
N PHE A 42 0.38 -2.46 -1.77
CA PHE A 42 1.80 -2.08 -1.85
C PHE A 42 2.05 -0.76 -2.60
N GLY A 43 1.10 0.17 -2.53
CA GLY A 43 1.12 1.44 -3.26
C GLY A 43 1.17 2.67 -2.37
N VAL A 44 0.57 2.60 -1.17
CA VAL A 44 0.32 3.79 -0.34
C VAL A 44 1.61 4.45 0.16
N ARG A 45 2.69 3.67 0.34
CA ARG A 45 4.01 4.21 0.71
C ARG A 45 4.66 5.08 -0.38
N ASN A 46 4.14 5.04 -1.61
CA ASN A 46 4.66 5.82 -2.73
C ASN A 46 3.86 7.10 -2.98
N PHE A 47 2.90 7.44 -2.12
CA PHE A 47 2.26 8.76 -2.18
C PHE A 47 3.31 9.81 -1.80
N GLN A 48 3.38 10.87 -2.61
CA GLN A 48 4.22 12.02 -2.34
C GLN A 48 3.72 12.77 -1.10
N ASP A 49 2.41 12.97 -1.00
CA ASP A 49 1.71 13.37 0.21
C ASP A 49 0.71 12.29 0.64
N LEU A 50 1.15 11.48 1.62
CA LEU A 50 0.35 10.41 2.20
C LEU A 50 -1.01 10.89 2.71
N LYS A 51 -1.06 12.05 3.40
CA LYS A 51 -2.33 12.54 3.96
C LYS A 51 -3.26 13.01 2.87
N LYS A 52 -2.74 13.69 1.85
CA LYS A 52 -3.53 14.13 0.69
C LYS A 52 -4.15 12.95 -0.05
N GLY A 53 -3.38 11.91 -0.36
CA GLY A 53 -3.93 10.71 -1.02
C GLY A 53 -4.93 9.93 -0.18
N LEU A 54 -4.75 9.89 1.14
CA LEU A 54 -5.74 9.30 2.05
C LEU A 54 -7.01 10.15 2.17
N ASN A 55 -6.90 11.49 2.16
CA ASN A 55 -8.05 12.40 2.10
C ASN A 55 -8.83 12.21 0.80
N GLU A 56 -8.16 12.07 -0.34
CA GLU A 56 -8.82 11.77 -1.62
C GLU A 56 -9.54 10.42 -1.58
N SER A 57 -8.89 9.39 -1.03
CA SER A 57 -9.52 8.09 -0.81
C SER A 57 -10.77 8.21 0.07
N PHE A 58 -10.72 9.00 1.15
CA PHE A 58 -11.87 9.26 2.01
C PHE A 58 -12.98 10.01 1.27
N ARG A 59 -12.63 11.06 0.51
CA ARG A 59 -13.58 11.89 -0.24
C ARG A 59 -14.40 11.05 -1.22
N VAL A 60 -13.74 10.25 -2.05
CA VAL A 60 -14.41 9.45 -3.10
C VAL A 60 -15.07 8.17 -2.57
N LEU A 61 -14.80 7.75 -1.33
CA LEU A 61 -15.48 6.61 -0.72
C LEU A 61 -16.87 7.01 -0.23
N LYS A 62 -17.89 6.16 -0.43
CA LYS A 62 -19.25 6.40 0.07
C LYS A 62 -19.32 6.36 1.60
N PRO A 63 -20.35 6.97 2.23
CA PRO A 63 -20.62 6.76 3.65
C PRO A 63 -20.80 5.26 3.92
N LYS A 64 -20.17 4.73 4.99
CA LYS A 64 -20.09 3.28 5.28
C LYS A 64 -19.29 2.45 4.26
N GLY A 65 -18.68 3.08 3.27
CA GLY A 65 -17.74 2.43 2.36
C GLY A 65 -16.47 2.01 3.11
N THR A 66 -15.75 1.06 2.52
CA THR A 66 -14.54 0.48 3.15
C THR A 66 -13.27 0.79 2.37
N LEU A 67 -12.21 1.14 3.08
CA LEU A 67 -10.85 1.21 2.58
C LEU A 67 -10.07 -0.02 3.07
N ILE A 68 -9.42 -0.75 2.16
CA ILE A 68 -8.54 -1.87 2.47
C ILE A 68 -7.14 -1.61 1.92
N ILE A 69 -6.15 -1.54 2.81
CA ILE A 69 -4.75 -1.28 2.44
C ILE A 69 -3.91 -2.49 2.83
N LEU A 70 -3.16 -3.05 1.88
CA LEU A 70 -2.10 -4.01 2.15
C LEU A 70 -0.76 -3.30 1.92
N GLU A 71 0.09 -3.24 2.94
CA GLU A 71 1.40 -2.60 2.81
C GLU A 71 2.48 -3.35 3.62
N THR A 72 3.74 -3.19 3.22
CA THR A 72 4.90 -3.65 4.00
C THR A 72 4.94 -2.96 5.36
N SER A 73 5.37 -3.70 6.37
CA SER A 73 5.52 -3.22 7.74
C SER A 73 6.72 -3.87 8.41
N VAL A 74 7.15 -3.32 9.53
CA VAL A 74 8.24 -3.90 10.31
C VAL A 74 7.66 -4.76 11.45
N PRO A 75 8.12 -6.01 11.63
CA PRO A 75 7.72 -6.86 12.75
C PRO A 75 7.91 -6.16 14.11
N GLN A 76 6.92 -6.29 15.00
CA GLN A 76 6.98 -5.69 16.35
C GLN A 76 7.75 -6.56 17.35
N ASN A 77 7.71 -7.89 17.20
CA ASN A 77 8.46 -8.80 18.05
C ASN A 77 9.97 -8.57 17.86
N ARG A 78 10.70 -8.32 18.95
CA ARG A 78 12.12 -7.94 18.91
C ARG A 78 13.02 -8.97 18.23
N ILE A 79 12.78 -10.26 18.49
CA ILE A 79 13.57 -11.36 17.92
C ILE A 79 13.32 -11.45 16.42
N ILE A 80 12.04 -11.45 16.02
CA ILE A 80 11.66 -11.50 14.60
C ILE A 80 12.18 -10.26 13.87
N ARG A 81 12.08 -9.07 14.49
CA ARG A 81 12.58 -7.82 13.92
C ARG A 81 14.09 -7.85 13.71
N PHE A 82 14.85 -8.45 14.63
CA PHE A 82 16.30 -8.60 14.49
C PHE A 82 16.65 -9.42 13.24
N PHE A 83 16.08 -10.62 13.11
CA PHE A 83 16.33 -11.48 11.94
C PHE A 83 15.79 -10.87 10.64
N TYR A 84 14.62 -10.24 10.69
CA TYR A 84 14.07 -9.50 9.56
C TYR A 84 15.02 -8.39 9.10
N SER A 85 15.55 -7.60 10.03
CA SER A 85 16.48 -6.50 9.71
C SER A 85 17.80 -7.02 9.15
N LEU A 86 18.32 -8.14 9.68
CA LEU A 86 19.52 -8.79 9.15
C LEU A 86 19.29 -9.29 7.72
N PHE A 87 18.13 -9.91 7.46
CA PHE A 87 17.76 -10.37 6.13
C PHE A 87 17.60 -9.21 5.14
N THR A 88 16.86 -8.16 5.51
CA THR A 88 16.58 -7.04 4.60
C THR A 88 17.76 -6.11 4.38
N ARG A 89 18.64 -5.91 5.37
CA ARG A 89 19.79 -5.01 5.26
C ARG A 89 21.07 -5.68 4.75
N THR A 90 21.17 -7.00 4.84
CA THR A 90 22.39 -7.72 4.43
C THR A 90 22.12 -8.65 3.27
N TYR A 91 21.19 -9.60 3.44
CA TYR A 91 20.97 -10.65 2.44
C TYR A 91 20.34 -10.08 1.15
N ILE A 92 19.28 -9.27 1.27
CA ILE A 92 18.60 -8.70 0.10
C ILE A 92 19.52 -7.81 -0.75
N PRO A 93 20.29 -6.83 -0.19
CA PRO A 93 21.21 -6.02 -0.99
C PRO A 93 22.31 -6.84 -1.65
N LEU A 94 22.82 -7.87 -0.97
CA LEU A 94 23.82 -8.77 -1.53
C LEU A 94 23.26 -9.51 -2.75
N MET A 95 22.06 -10.08 -2.63
CA MET A 95 21.40 -10.75 -3.75
C MET A 95 21.05 -9.77 -4.88
N ALA A 96 20.58 -8.57 -4.54
CA ALA A 96 20.30 -7.53 -5.53
C ALA A 96 21.58 -7.17 -6.32
N ARG A 97 22.73 -7.07 -5.67
CA ARG A 97 24.01 -6.79 -6.34
C ARG A 97 24.51 -7.92 -7.23
N LEU A 98 24.19 -9.17 -6.88
CA LEU A 98 24.58 -10.34 -7.67
C LEU A 98 23.66 -10.57 -8.88
N PHE A 99 22.37 -10.26 -8.77
CA PHE A 99 21.36 -10.67 -9.77
C PHE A 99 20.58 -9.52 -10.42
N SER A 100 20.53 -8.34 -9.81
CA SER A 100 19.77 -7.19 -10.35
C SER A 100 20.64 -6.31 -11.23
N LYS A 101 20.08 -5.86 -12.35
CA LYS A 101 20.66 -4.79 -13.18
C LYS A 101 20.32 -3.40 -12.66
N ASP A 102 19.39 -3.28 -11.72
CA ASP A 102 18.95 -2.02 -11.12
C ASP A 102 19.02 -2.11 -9.60
N LEU A 103 20.15 -1.65 -9.05
CA LEU A 103 20.39 -1.57 -7.61
C LEU A 103 19.61 -0.43 -6.94
N THR A 104 19.30 0.63 -7.70
CA THR A 104 18.61 1.82 -7.20
C THR A 104 17.18 1.50 -6.81
N ALA A 105 16.47 0.73 -7.63
CA ALA A 105 15.10 0.29 -7.34
C ALA A 105 15.02 -0.57 -6.06
N TYR A 106 16.00 -1.44 -5.81
CA TYR A 106 16.06 -2.26 -4.60
C TYR A 106 16.34 -1.42 -3.35
N ASN A 107 17.29 -0.49 -3.42
CA ASN A 107 17.58 0.42 -2.31
C ASN A 107 16.37 1.30 -1.99
N TYR A 108 15.67 1.81 -3.02
CA TYR A 108 14.42 2.56 -2.84
C TYR A 108 13.35 1.71 -2.12
N LEU A 109 13.17 0.46 -2.52
CA LEU A 109 12.21 -0.45 -1.88
C LEU A 109 12.50 -0.64 -0.39
N LEU A 110 13.77 -0.89 -0.04
CA LEU A 110 14.18 -1.09 1.35
C LEU A 110 13.99 0.18 2.19
N ASN A 111 14.45 1.32 1.66
CA ASN A 111 14.38 2.61 2.37
C ASN A 111 12.93 3.08 2.56
N SER A 112 12.09 2.97 1.51
CA SER A 112 10.66 3.36 1.60
C SER A 112 9.88 2.48 2.57
N ALA A 113 10.17 1.17 2.62
CA ALA A 113 9.54 0.26 3.56
C ALA A 113 9.94 0.55 5.03
N GLU A 114 11.18 1.01 5.27
CA GLU A 114 11.66 1.31 6.62
C GLU A 114 11.06 2.60 7.19
N VAL A 115 10.86 3.63 6.36
CA VAL A 115 10.36 4.95 6.79
C VAL A 115 8.83 4.98 6.91
N PHE A 116 8.12 4.08 6.23
CA PHE A 116 6.66 4.08 6.22
C PHE A 116 6.06 3.90 7.64
N PRO A 117 5.14 4.79 8.09
CA PRO A 117 4.51 4.64 9.38
C PRO A 117 3.64 3.38 9.37
N CYS A 118 3.97 2.40 10.22
CA CYS A 118 3.25 1.13 10.30
C CYS A 118 2.62 0.88 11.67
N GLY A 119 1.69 -0.08 11.73
CA GLY A 119 0.95 -0.44 12.93
C GLY A 119 0.07 0.71 13.41
N GLU A 120 0.19 1.04 14.69
CA GLU A 120 -0.67 2.04 15.33
C GLU A 120 -0.45 3.45 14.78
N ASN A 121 0.77 3.77 14.33
CA ASN A 121 1.07 5.06 13.69
C ASN A 121 0.25 5.25 12.43
N PHE A 122 0.14 4.22 11.58
CA PHE A 122 -0.69 4.29 10.38
C PHE A 122 -2.17 4.38 10.72
N ARG A 123 -2.62 3.63 11.75
CA ARG A 123 -3.99 3.73 12.25
C ARG A 123 -4.34 5.15 12.67
N ASN A 124 -3.43 5.82 13.37
CA ASN A 124 -3.63 7.20 13.82
C ASN A 124 -3.71 8.18 12.65
N ILE A 125 -2.92 7.95 11.59
CA ILE A 125 -3.02 8.74 10.35
C ILE A 125 -4.39 8.53 9.69
N LEU A 126 -4.85 7.29 9.54
CA LEU A 126 -6.17 6.98 8.97
C LEU A 126 -7.30 7.63 9.79
N LYS A 127 -7.23 7.57 11.13
CA LYS A 127 -8.18 8.27 12.01
C LYS A 127 -8.14 9.78 11.85
N SER A 128 -6.96 10.37 11.68
CA SER A 128 -6.80 11.82 11.50
C SER A 128 -7.42 12.35 10.20
N VAL A 129 -7.58 11.48 9.19
CA VAL A 129 -8.26 11.78 7.92
C VAL A 129 -9.78 11.69 8.05
N GLY A 130 -10.30 10.98 9.06
CA GLY A 130 -11.74 10.81 9.29
C GLY A 130 -12.22 9.35 9.25
N PHE A 131 -11.36 8.40 8.91
CA PHE A 131 -11.73 6.98 8.95
C PHE A 131 -11.95 6.49 10.38
N ASN A 132 -12.93 5.61 10.55
CA ASN A 132 -13.27 4.94 11.81
C ASN A 132 -13.11 3.42 11.70
N ASP A 133 -13.32 2.72 12.81
CA ASP A 133 -13.26 1.24 12.92
C ASP A 133 -12.01 0.59 12.31
N VAL A 134 -10.88 1.29 12.36
CA VAL A 134 -9.65 0.85 11.70
C VAL A 134 -9.14 -0.45 12.35
N LYS A 135 -9.17 -1.56 11.61
CA LYS A 135 -8.63 -2.87 12.02
C LYS A 135 -7.24 -3.07 11.44
N ILE A 136 -6.31 -3.51 12.27
CA ILE A 136 -4.94 -3.87 11.88
C ILE A 136 -4.82 -5.39 11.87
N ARG A 137 -4.39 -5.97 10.74
CA ARG A 137 -4.19 -7.41 10.58
C ARG A 137 -2.78 -7.69 10.07
N PRO A 138 -1.80 -7.84 10.97
CA PRO A 138 -0.44 -8.22 10.59
C PRO A 138 -0.42 -9.58 9.86
N LYS A 139 0.47 -9.71 8.90
CA LYS A 139 0.71 -10.92 8.10
C LYS A 139 2.19 -11.26 8.11
N PHE A 140 2.47 -12.56 8.01
CA PHE A 140 3.83 -13.10 8.02
C PHE A 140 4.70 -12.45 9.11
N PHE A 141 4.25 -12.63 10.35
CA PHE A 141 4.88 -12.09 11.57
C PHE A 141 5.02 -10.55 11.64
N GLY A 142 4.27 -9.81 10.82
CA GLY A 142 4.26 -8.35 10.80
C GLY A 142 5.20 -7.72 9.77
N SER A 143 5.71 -8.50 8.82
CA SER A 143 6.46 -7.99 7.66
C SER A 143 5.55 -7.29 6.62
N SER A 144 4.26 -7.57 6.66
CA SER A 144 3.22 -6.82 5.97
C SER A 144 1.97 -6.76 6.84
N THR A 145 1.10 -5.79 6.57
CA THR A 145 -0.10 -5.56 7.35
C THR A 145 -1.25 -5.18 6.45
N ILE A 146 -2.42 -5.76 6.72
CA ILE A 146 -3.69 -5.33 6.13
C ILE A 146 -4.37 -4.38 7.11
N TYR A 147 -4.71 -3.18 6.64
CA TYR A 147 -5.54 -2.21 7.34
C TYR A 147 -6.92 -2.21 6.69
N ILE A 148 -7.97 -2.26 7.50
CA ILE A 148 -9.36 -2.16 7.04
C ILE A 148 -9.98 -1.00 7.80
N ALA A 149 -10.52 -0.01 7.10
CA ALA A 149 -11.05 1.21 7.69
C ALA A 149 -12.39 1.58 7.05
N SER A 150 -13.30 2.15 7.82
CA SER A 150 -14.64 2.56 7.36
C SER A 150 -14.74 4.08 7.30
N LYS A 151 -15.50 4.61 6.34
CA LYS A 151 -15.91 6.02 6.31
C LYS A 151 -17.17 6.23 7.13
#